data_AF-A0A108TF24-F1
#
_entry.id   AF-A0A108TF24-F1
#
_cell.length_a   1.000
_cell.length_b   1.000
_cell.length_c   1.000
_cell.angle_alpha   90.00
_cell.angle_beta   90.00
_cell.angle_gamma   90.00
#
_symmetry.space_group_name_H-M   'P 1'
#
loop_
_entity.id
_entity.type
_entity.pdbx_description
1 polymer ?
#
loop_
_entity_poly.entity_id
_entity_poly.type
_entity_poly.pdbx_seq_one_letter_code
_entity_poly.pdbx_strand_id
1 'polypeptide(L)'
;MKYIIRILIFLAVFLSFASCSQQQNPNALLIQADSFMEEYPDSALHILESIETQQLSAQADRAYYALLLTQARDKNYIVQTDDSLIRTAVQYYDSVGDVQMQAKAYYYKGAIYRDANLCGEAIKEYLTAIPFAEKAENTKLLGLIYNQAGYLYYLQDLLEQADSIYQLTEKLAIQQNDTSLWADALSFQGKINIERGMAYYPTAEERLLKAFEMTNTAKYRRVQANIAAALSTLYSNMELNKKAIQYAKLNISLRSDTAQHYKAFLLLGNAYFKAGLYDSATIYINKSLSSTRYGIKASAYMRLAEVAKVQGDLDRSLTLTKKYTLYIDSLHLAKQSDDILIAEKEVAEQQYTNNLGYQNNKLYILIIVSVLLICIIGIIYAVLRKSQQKAHYIEQKQSLLEKEQQDLQQKYIQLKNELTQKEAEIASLQNNINQQINNEEKKKKLQQELDALTRERNALAKEALEHSEVYSKIERIINSYKKYDKSEEQLNDDDWQCFIVETDIRWDKAITRLRIQCELEKEEVHLCCLLLTDFPIAHLECIIGQTRNTIYRKEKEILKKAGCPSGTNKLKGFLKNY
;
A
#
# COMPACT_ATOMS: atom_id res chain seq x y z
N MET A 1 -21.69 32.89 -61.81
CA MET A 1 -21.77 32.07 -60.57
C MET A 1 -20.79 30.90 -60.52
N LYS A 2 -20.72 30.00 -61.52
CA LYS A 2 -19.84 28.81 -61.47
C LYS A 2 -18.32 29.11 -61.34
N TYR A 3 -17.84 30.22 -61.89
CA TYR A 3 -16.43 30.64 -61.76
C TYR A 3 -16.08 31.18 -60.37
N ILE A 4 -16.99 31.94 -59.75
CA ILE A 4 -16.81 32.50 -58.40
C ILE A 4 -16.79 31.38 -57.35
N ILE A 5 -17.63 30.37 -57.52
CA ILE A 5 -17.65 29.17 -56.66
C ILE A 5 -16.33 28.41 -56.77
N ARG A 6 -15.77 28.25 -57.99
CA ARG A 6 -14.47 27.59 -58.17
C ARG A 6 -13.32 28.37 -57.53
N ILE A 7 -13.32 29.69 -57.62
CA ILE A 7 -12.31 30.55 -56.98
C ILE A 7 -12.44 30.47 -55.45
N LEU A 8 -13.66 30.49 -54.90
CA LEU A 8 -13.89 30.34 -53.46
C LEU A 8 -13.46 28.95 -52.94
N ILE A 9 -13.71 27.89 -53.70
CA ILE A 9 -13.23 26.53 -53.37
C ILE A 9 -11.70 26.48 -53.42
N PHE A 10 -11.07 27.09 -54.43
CA PHE A 10 -9.62 27.14 -54.52
C PHE A 10 -9.00 27.97 -53.39
N LEU A 11 -9.62 29.09 -53.01
CA LEU A 11 -9.20 29.93 -51.88
C LEU A 11 -9.39 29.19 -50.55
N ALA A 12 -10.49 28.46 -50.37
CA ALA A 12 -10.75 27.67 -49.17
C ALA A 12 -9.76 26.52 -49.03
N VAL A 13 -9.42 25.84 -50.13
CA VAL A 13 -8.38 24.80 -50.17
C VAL A 13 -7.00 25.39 -49.87
N PHE A 14 -6.66 26.55 -50.44
CA PHE A 14 -5.39 27.24 -50.18
C PHE A 14 -5.28 27.76 -48.73
N LEU A 15 -6.38 28.24 -48.15
CA LEU A 15 -6.47 28.65 -46.74
C LEU A 15 -6.39 27.44 -45.78
N SER A 16 -6.88 26.26 -46.18
CA SER A 16 -6.67 25.03 -45.40
C SER A 16 -5.25 24.48 -45.47
N PHE A 17 -4.46 24.83 -46.49
CA PHE A 17 -3.02 24.52 -46.53
C PHE A 17 -2.15 25.58 -45.82
N ALA A 18 -2.63 26.82 -45.68
CA ALA A 18 -1.95 27.88 -44.93
C ALA A 18 -2.19 27.83 -43.40
N SER A 19 -3.16 27.04 -42.93
CA SER A 19 -3.50 26.88 -41.51
C SER A 19 -2.84 25.68 -40.81
N CYS A 20 -1.92 24.98 -41.48
CA CYS A 20 -1.09 23.94 -40.88
C CYS A 20 0.36 24.43 -40.72
N SER A 21 0.58 25.47 -39.93
CA SER A 21 1.77 25.48 -39.07
C SER A 21 1.49 24.44 -37.98
N GLN A 22 1.79 23.17 -38.25
CA GLN A 22 1.71 22.13 -37.24
C GLN A 22 2.80 22.45 -36.21
N GLN A 23 2.47 23.29 -35.24
CA GLN A 23 3.31 23.60 -34.09
C GLN A 23 3.49 22.26 -33.39
N GLN A 24 4.61 21.59 -33.67
CA GLN A 24 4.87 20.25 -33.18
C GLN A 24 4.79 20.30 -31.66
N ASN A 25 4.02 19.38 -31.08
CA ASN A 25 3.86 19.32 -29.63
C ASN A 25 5.27 19.25 -28.98
N PRO A 26 5.66 20.21 -28.12
CA PRO A 26 6.99 20.25 -27.52
C PRO A 26 7.40 18.93 -26.86
N ASN A 27 6.44 18.22 -26.25
CA ASN A 27 6.69 16.91 -25.66
C ASN A 27 7.14 15.86 -26.70
N ALA A 28 6.57 15.88 -27.90
CA ALA A 28 6.97 14.97 -28.98
C ALA A 28 8.41 15.24 -29.45
N LEU A 29 8.82 16.51 -29.48
CA LEU A 29 10.21 16.90 -29.79
C LEU A 29 11.19 16.43 -28.71
N LEU A 30 10.82 16.50 -27.44
CA LEU A 30 11.64 15.97 -26.34
C LEU A 30 11.86 14.46 -26.48
N ILE A 31 10.80 13.70 -26.73
CA ILE A 31 10.88 12.25 -26.95
C ILE A 31 11.75 11.93 -28.17
N GLN A 32 11.59 12.70 -29.25
CA GLN A 32 12.41 12.54 -30.46
C GLN A 32 13.89 12.80 -30.16
N ALA A 33 14.21 13.88 -29.45
CA ALA A 33 15.58 14.19 -29.07
C ALA A 33 16.20 13.11 -28.17
N ASP A 34 15.47 12.58 -27.19
CA ASP A 34 15.96 11.50 -26.33
C ASP A 34 16.24 10.22 -27.15
N SER A 35 15.39 9.91 -28.14
CA SER A 35 15.59 8.75 -29.02
C SER A 35 16.88 8.81 -29.85
N PHE A 36 17.32 10.03 -30.22
CA PHE A 36 18.58 10.24 -30.95
C PHE A 36 19.79 10.41 -30.03
N MET A 37 19.59 10.57 -28.73
CA MET A 37 20.61 11.05 -27.79
C MET A 37 21.90 10.21 -27.76
N GLU A 38 21.78 8.90 -27.92
CA GLU A 38 22.94 8.00 -27.85
C GLU A 38 23.68 7.86 -29.18
N GLU A 39 22.97 7.88 -30.31
CA GLU A 39 23.54 7.59 -31.63
C GLU A 39 23.87 8.86 -32.43
N TYR A 40 23.04 9.90 -32.31
CA TYR A 40 23.14 11.18 -33.02
C TYR A 40 22.95 12.36 -32.04
N PRO A 41 23.88 12.55 -31.07
CA PRO A 41 23.74 13.58 -30.04
C PRO A 41 23.72 15.00 -30.62
N ASP A 42 24.35 15.25 -31.77
CA ASP A 42 24.33 16.52 -32.49
C ASP A 42 22.92 16.85 -33.01
N SER A 43 22.24 15.84 -33.57
CA SER A 43 20.85 15.95 -34.03
C SER A 43 19.90 16.13 -32.85
N ALA A 44 20.12 15.40 -31.75
CA ALA A 44 19.35 15.59 -30.51
C ALA A 44 19.50 17.03 -29.98
N LEU A 45 20.73 17.56 -29.95
CA LEU A 45 21.00 18.93 -29.54
C LEU A 45 20.27 19.94 -30.43
N HIS A 46 20.33 19.78 -31.75
CA HIS A 46 19.65 20.66 -32.69
C HIS A 46 18.13 20.71 -32.46
N ILE A 47 17.51 19.55 -32.23
CA ILE A 47 16.08 19.47 -31.89
C ILE A 47 15.80 20.23 -30.58
N LEU A 48 16.60 20.01 -29.53
CA LEU A 48 16.39 20.65 -28.23
C LEU A 48 16.57 22.16 -28.31
N GLU A 49 17.54 22.66 -29.08
CA GLU A 49 17.75 24.10 -29.26
C GLU A 49 16.62 24.76 -30.07
N SER A 50 15.83 24.00 -30.83
CA SER A 50 14.66 24.51 -31.55
C SER A 50 13.41 24.71 -30.68
N ILE A 51 13.40 24.17 -29.45
CA ILE A 51 12.23 24.24 -28.57
C ILE A 51 12.17 25.59 -27.86
N GLU A 52 11.09 26.34 -28.08
CA GLU A 52 10.78 27.55 -27.31
C GLU A 52 10.32 27.18 -25.89
N THR A 53 11.14 27.49 -24.88
CA THR A 53 10.86 27.14 -23.47
C THR A 53 9.52 27.66 -22.93
N GLN A 54 8.97 28.74 -23.51
CA GLN A 54 7.66 29.27 -23.17
C GLN A 54 6.51 28.32 -23.54
N GLN A 55 6.72 27.44 -24.53
CA GLN A 55 5.76 26.44 -24.95
C GLN A 55 5.72 25.21 -24.01
N LEU A 56 6.72 25.06 -23.13
CA LEU A 56 6.76 24.02 -22.10
C LEU A 56 5.93 24.48 -20.88
N SER A 57 4.65 24.12 -20.84
CA SER A 57 3.75 24.52 -19.74
C SER A 57 3.88 23.63 -18.51
N ALA A 58 4.11 22.32 -18.68
CA ALA A 58 4.22 21.38 -17.58
C ALA A 58 5.62 21.41 -16.95
N GLN A 59 5.67 21.33 -15.61
CA GLN A 59 6.93 21.26 -14.87
C GLN A 59 7.74 20.01 -15.25
N ALA A 60 7.06 18.90 -15.53
CA ALA A 60 7.66 17.66 -16.02
C ALA A 60 8.42 17.87 -17.34
N ASP A 61 7.80 18.53 -18.31
CA ASP A 61 8.41 18.78 -19.62
C ASP A 61 9.60 19.73 -19.51
N ARG A 62 9.53 20.75 -18.63
CA ARG A 62 10.67 21.66 -18.36
C ARG A 62 11.85 20.93 -17.73
N ALA A 63 11.59 20.05 -16.76
CA ALA A 63 12.64 19.26 -16.12
C ALA A 63 13.28 18.27 -17.10
N TYR A 64 12.47 17.64 -17.95
CA TYR A 64 12.96 16.71 -18.96
C TYR A 64 13.77 17.42 -20.04
N TYR A 65 13.29 18.58 -20.52
CA TYR A 65 14.07 19.46 -21.40
C TYR A 65 15.41 19.86 -20.79
N ALA A 66 15.41 20.31 -19.53
CA ALA A 66 16.62 20.72 -18.83
C ALA A 66 17.65 19.58 -18.74
N LEU A 67 17.19 18.37 -18.45
CA LEU A 67 18.03 17.17 -18.41
C LEU A 67 18.59 16.83 -19.80
N LEU A 68 17.73 16.76 -20.82
CA LEU A 68 18.12 16.37 -22.18
C LEU A 68 19.06 17.40 -22.82
N LEU A 69 18.81 18.70 -22.66
CA LEU A 69 19.69 19.74 -23.21
C LEU A 69 21.08 19.67 -22.57
N THR A 70 21.13 19.49 -21.25
CA THR A 70 22.41 19.33 -20.52
C THR A 70 23.16 18.09 -21.03
N GLN A 71 22.46 16.96 -21.17
CA GLN A 71 23.01 15.70 -21.68
C GLN A 71 23.52 15.84 -23.13
N ALA A 72 22.75 16.46 -24.00
CA ALA A 72 23.12 16.66 -25.40
C ALA A 72 24.36 17.54 -25.53
N ARG A 73 24.45 18.62 -24.76
CA ARG A 73 25.64 19.49 -24.72
C ARG A 73 26.89 18.76 -24.24
N ASP A 74 26.80 17.97 -23.15
CA ASP A 74 27.91 17.16 -22.64
C ASP A 74 28.38 16.13 -23.69
N LYS A 75 27.46 15.42 -24.33
CA LYS A 75 27.78 14.45 -25.40
C LYS A 75 28.38 15.09 -26.65
N ASN A 76 28.08 16.36 -26.92
CA ASN A 76 28.69 17.16 -27.99
C ASN A 76 29.96 17.91 -27.56
N TYR A 77 30.49 17.64 -26.36
CA TYR A 77 31.70 18.28 -25.83
C TYR A 77 31.62 19.80 -25.69
N ILE A 78 30.41 20.30 -25.50
CA ILE A 78 30.17 21.71 -25.19
C ILE A 78 30.42 21.88 -23.68
N VAL A 79 31.41 22.69 -23.33
CA VAL A 79 31.75 22.99 -21.93
C VAL A 79 30.59 23.72 -21.27
N GLN A 80 30.13 23.19 -20.13
CA GLN A 80 29.03 23.78 -19.36
C GLN A 80 29.47 24.09 -17.94
N THR A 81 29.35 25.34 -17.51
CA THR A 81 29.75 25.77 -16.15
C THR A 81 28.61 26.41 -15.35
N ASP A 82 27.45 26.61 -15.97
CA ASP A 82 26.24 27.14 -15.32
C ASP A 82 25.30 25.97 -14.98
N ASP A 83 24.99 25.81 -13.70
CA ASP A 83 24.20 24.71 -13.17
C ASP A 83 22.70 25.02 -13.05
N SER A 84 22.27 26.24 -13.39
CA SER A 84 20.90 26.71 -13.21
C SER A 84 19.87 25.81 -13.92
N LEU A 85 20.20 25.38 -15.13
CA LEU A 85 19.34 24.51 -15.92
C LEU A 85 19.22 23.11 -15.29
N ILE A 86 20.34 22.44 -15.03
CA ILE A 86 20.33 21.07 -14.50
C ILE A 86 19.70 21.00 -13.10
N ARG A 87 19.82 22.06 -12.29
CA ARG A 87 19.16 22.15 -10.99
C ARG A 87 17.64 22.07 -11.09
N THR A 88 17.05 22.57 -12.17
CA THR A 88 15.61 22.42 -12.43
C THR A 88 15.22 20.95 -12.55
N ALA A 89 16.03 20.16 -13.25
CA ALA A 89 15.81 18.72 -13.37
C ALA A 89 16.02 17.98 -12.04
N VAL A 90 17.12 18.27 -11.33
CA VAL A 90 17.41 17.66 -10.02
C VAL A 90 16.26 17.90 -9.03
N GLN A 91 15.84 19.16 -8.87
CA GLN A 91 14.75 19.52 -7.94
C GLN A 91 13.43 18.80 -8.28
N TYR A 92 13.09 18.74 -9.56
CA TYR A 92 11.87 18.08 -9.99
C TYR A 92 11.93 16.56 -9.74
N TYR A 93 12.99 15.89 -10.20
CA TYR A 93 13.11 14.43 -10.09
C TYR A 93 13.29 13.95 -8.65
N ASP A 94 13.89 14.75 -7.78
CA ASP A 94 13.91 14.50 -6.34
C ASP A 94 12.52 14.60 -5.71
N SER A 95 11.70 15.57 -6.14
CA SER A 95 10.34 15.75 -5.61
C SER A 95 9.39 14.61 -5.98
N VAL A 96 9.53 14.05 -7.19
CA VAL A 96 8.66 12.97 -7.68
C VAL A 96 9.23 11.56 -7.39
N GLY A 97 10.51 11.46 -7.03
CA GLY A 97 11.17 10.19 -6.70
C GLY A 97 11.40 9.27 -7.90
N ASP A 98 11.59 9.84 -9.10
CA ASP A 98 11.95 9.08 -10.31
C ASP A 98 13.43 8.70 -10.25
N VAL A 99 13.71 7.52 -9.72
CA VAL A 99 15.06 7.03 -9.45
C VAL A 99 15.96 7.05 -10.70
N GLN A 100 15.42 6.73 -11.88
CA GLN A 100 16.20 6.69 -13.11
C GLN A 100 16.60 8.10 -13.53
N MET A 101 15.67 9.06 -13.44
CA MET A 101 15.94 10.45 -13.79
C MET A 101 16.78 11.17 -12.72
N GLN A 102 16.62 10.83 -11.43
CA GLN A 102 17.49 11.29 -10.35
C GLN A 102 18.95 10.92 -10.64
N ALA A 103 19.21 9.66 -10.98
CA ALA A 103 20.55 9.19 -11.32
C ALA A 103 21.18 10.00 -12.47
N LYS A 104 20.41 10.21 -13.56
CA LYS A 104 20.88 11.01 -14.71
C LYS A 104 21.11 12.48 -14.33
N ALA A 105 20.20 13.08 -13.57
CA ALA A 105 20.28 14.50 -13.21
C ALA A 105 21.50 14.80 -12.33
N TYR A 106 21.75 13.97 -11.30
CA TYR A 106 22.95 14.08 -10.46
C TYR A 106 24.24 13.82 -11.26
N TYR A 107 24.26 12.82 -12.15
CA TYR A 107 25.41 12.58 -13.03
C TYR A 107 25.74 13.81 -13.89
N TYR A 108 24.76 14.40 -14.57
CA TYR A 108 25.00 15.56 -15.43
C TYR A 108 25.30 16.85 -14.66
N LYS A 109 24.80 16.98 -13.43
CA LYS A 109 25.23 18.06 -12.54
C LYS A 109 26.69 17.91 -12.13
N GLY A 110 27.13 16.68 -11.84
CA GLY A 110 28.55 16.36 -11.65
C GLY A 110 29.40 16.66 -12.88
N ALA A 111 28.88 16.43 -14.09
CA ALA A 111 29.56 16.78 -15.34
C ALA A 111 29.74 18.30 -15.50
N ILE A 112 28.74 19.11 -15.16
CA ILE A 112 28.85 20.58 -15.14
C ILE A 112 29.90 21.05 -14.13
N TYR A 113 29.93 20.48 -12.93
CA TYR A 113 30.95 20.84 -11.94
C TYR A 113 32.35 20.39 -12.34
N ARG A 114 32.50 19.25 -13.02
CA ARG A 114 33.77 18.83 -13.63
C ARG A 114 34.24 19.88 -14.65
N ASP A 115 33.35 20.33 -15.52
CA ASP A 115 33.65 21.32 -16.56
C ASP A 115 33.97 22.71 -15.95
N ALA A 116 33.32 23.07 -14.84
CA ALA A 116 33.63 24.24 -14.02
C ALA A 116 34.92 24.09 -13.19
N ASN A 117 35.59 22.94 -13.25
CA ASN A 117 36.79 22.60 -12.48
C ASN A 117 36.55 22.69 -10.95
N LEU A 118 35.36 22.31 -10.49
CA LEU A 118 34.98 22.17 -9.08
C LEU A 118 35.00 20.67 -8.73
N CYS A 119 36.17 20.13 -8.42
CA CYS A 119 36.38 18.69 -8.29
C CYS A 119 35.63 18.07 -7.10
N GLY A 120 35.62 18.73 -5.93
CA GLY A 120 34.88 18.26 -4.76
C GLY A 120 33.38 18.17 -5.02
N GLU A 121 32.78 19.25 -5.55
CA GLU A 121 31.37 19.28 -5.93
C GLU A 121 31.03 18.24 -7.01
N ALA A 122 31.90 18.07 -8.01
CA ALA A 122 31.68 17.04 -9.04
C ALA A 122 31.66 15.62 -8.44
N ILE A 123 32.62 15.29 -7.57
CA ILE A 123 32.66 14.01 -6.86
C ILE A 123 31.42 13.82 -5.99
N LYS A 124 31.01 14.86 -5.25
CA LYS A 124 29.79 14.85 -4.44
C LYS A 124 28.58 14.40 -5.26
N GLU A 125 28.31 15.07 -6.37
CA GLU A 125 27.14 14.75 -7.22
C GLU A 125 27.27 13.36 -7.87
N TYR A 126 28.47 12.95 -8.31
CA TYR A 126 28.68 11.61 -8.83
C TYR A 126 28.41 10.53 -7.78
N LEU A 127 28.90 10.69 -6.55
CA LEU A 127 28.66 9.75 -5.46
C LEU A 127 27.18 9.75 -5.02
N THR A 128 26.50 10.89 -5.09
CA THR A 128 25.05 10.98 -4.89
C THR A 128 24.29 10.21 -5.97
N ALA A 129 24.77 10.21 -7.23
CA ALA A 129 24.12 9.50 -8.33
C ALA A 129 24.22 7.97 -8.23
N ILE A 130 25.27 7.42 -7.62
CA ILE A 130 25.52 5.96 -7.53
C ILE A 130 24.32 5.17 -6.98
N PRO A 131 23.80 5.44 -5.76
CA PRO A 131 22.71 4.65 -5.20
C PRO A 131 21.44 4.71 -6.04
N PHE A 132 21.19 5.83 -6.74
CA PHE A 132 20.07 5.94 -7.67
C PHE A 132 20.31 5.09 -8.93
N ALA A 133 21.52 5.11 -9.50
CA ALA A 133 21.86 4.28 -10.65
C ALA A 133 21.80 2.78 -10.32
N GLU A 134 22.26 2.38 -9.13
CA GLU A 134 22.16 1.00 -8.63
C GLU A 134 20.69 0.57 -8.45
N LYS A 135 19.87 1.40 -7.80
CA LYS A 135 18.45 1.12 -7.60
C LYS A 135 17.65 1.10 -8.91
N ALA A 136 18.06 1.87 -9.91
CA ALA A 136 17.48 1.84 -11.26
C ALA A 136 18.03 0.69 -12.13
N GLU A 137 18.95 -0.13 -11.60
CA GLU A 137 19.66 -1.19 -12.34
C GLU A 137 20.32 -0.67 -13.63
N ASN A 138 20.71 0.62 -13.65
CA ASN A 138 21.30 1.28 -14.80
C ASN A 138 22.82 1.13 -14.80
N THR A 139 23.28 -0.10 -15.05
CA THR A 139 24.70 -0.48 -15.06
C THR A 139 25.53 0.33 -16.06
N LYS A 140 24.92 0.77 -17.18
CA LYS A 140 25.60 1.65 -18.16
C LYS A 140 25.92 3.01 -17.54
N LEU A 141 24.93 3.67 -16.92
CA LEU A 141 25.15 4.96 -16.24
C LEU A 141 26.12 4.82 -15.07
N LEU A 142 26.01 3.72 -14.31
CA LEU A 142 26.93 3.45 -13.20
C LEU A 142 28.39 3.37 -13.67
N GLY A 143 28.66 2.68 -14.79
CA GLY A 143 29.98 2.65 -15.41
C GLY A 143 30.48 4.04 -15.83
N LEU A 144 29.60 4.90 -16.34
CA LEU A 144 29.94 6.29 -16.70
C LEU A 144 30.24 7.14 -15.47
N ILE A 145 29.46 7.00 -14.39
CA ILE A 145 29.68 7.71 -13.12
C ILE A 145 31.07 7.37 -12.58
N TYR A 146 31.39 6.08 -12.48
CA TYR A 146 32.70 5.64 -12.00
C TYR A 146 33.85 6.11 -12.89
N ASN A 147 33.68 6.05 -14.22
CA ASN A 147 34.70 6.54 -15.14
C ASN A 147 35.02 8.03 -14.92
N GLN A 148 33.99 8.87 -14.73
CA GLN A 148 34.17 10.30 -14.51
C GLN A 148 34.73 10.61 -13.12
N ALA A 149 34.29 9.92 -12.08
CA ALA A 149 34.87 10.05 -10.74
C ALA A 149 36.35 9.61 -10.73
N GLY A 150 36.65 8.46 -11.33
CA GLY A 150 38.01 7.94 -11.52
C GLY A 150 38.93 8.93 -12.24
N TYR A 151 38.41 9.67 -13.22
CA TYR A 151 39.16 10.71 -13.91
C TYR A 151 39.55 11.85 -12.98
N LEU A 152 38.64 12.31 -12.13
CA LEU A 152 38.89 13.35 -11.15
C LEU A 152 39.89 12.91 -10.07
N TYR A 153 39.74 11.69 -9.53
CA TYR A 153 40.72 11.13 -8.60
C TYR A 153 42.13 11.10 -9.21
N TYR A 154 42.24 10.61 -10.45
CA TYR A 154 43.52 10.56 -11.16
C TYR A 154 44.11 11.97 -11.38
N LEU A 155 43.29 12.95 -11.77
CA LEU A 155 43.76 14.33 -11.97
C LEU A 155 44.27 15.00 -10.69
N GLN A 156 43.75 14.59 -9.53
CA GLN A 156 44.11 15.12 -8.22
C GLN A 156 45.13 14.23 -7.48
N ASP A 157 45.85 13.35 -8.19
CA ASP A 157 46.86 12.42 -7.66
C ASP A 157 46.36 11.46 -6.56
N LEU A 158 45.06 11.19 -6.50
CA LEU A 158 44.44 10.20 -5.61
C LEU A 158 44.49 8.82 -6.29
N LEU A 159 45.72 8.32 -6.50
CA LEU A 159 45.98 7.16 -7.36
C LEU A 159 45.36 5.85 -6.86
N GLU A 160 45.26 5.66 -5.55
CA GLU A 160 44.65 4.45 -4.96
C GLU A 160 43.14 4.43 -5.19
N GLN A 161 42.45 5.55 -4.92
CA GLN A 161 41.03 5.73 -5.21
C GLN A 161 40.75 5.57 -6.70
N ALA A 162 41.57 6.20 -7.56
CA ALA A 162 41.45 6.09 -9.00
C ALA A 162 41.58 4.64 -9.47
N ASP A 163 42.59 3.90 -8.99
CA ASP A 163 42.82 2.50 -9.39
C ASP A 163 41.65 1.61 -8.98
N SER A 164 41.16 1.76 -7.75
CA SER A 164 40.00 1.03 -7.22
C SER A 164 38.74 1.26 -8.07
N ILE A 165 38.46 2.53 -8.40
CA ILE A 165 37.31 2.92 -9.22
C ILE A 165 37.45 2.40 -10.67
N TYR A 166 38.64 2.42 -11.25
CA TYR A 166 38.84 1.88 -12.61
C TYR A 166 38.82 0.35 -12.66
N GLN A 167 39.19 -0.36 -11.59
CA GLN A 167 38.95 -1.81 -11.48
C GLN A 167 37.45 -2.14 -11.45
N LEU A 168 36.64 -1.33 -10.77
CA LEU A 168 35.18 -1.47 -10.79
C LEU A 168 34.61 -1.14 -12.17
N THR A 169 35.07 -0.05 -12.79
CA THR A 169 34.69 0.36 -14.14
C THR A 169 34.99 -0.74 -15.16
N GLU A 170 36.16 -1.37 -15.08
CA GLU A 170 36.54 -2.51 -15.93
C GLU A 170 35.54 -3.67 -15.80
N LYS A 171 35.17 -4.07 -14.57
CA LYS A 171 34.19 -5.14 -14.34
C LYS A 171 32.83 -4.82 -14.98
N LEU A 172 32.33 -3.60 -14.78
CA LEU A 172 31.05 -3.14 -15.34
C LEU A 172 31.09 -3.09 -16.86
N ALA A 173 32.19 -2.60 -17.44
CA ALA A 173 32.36 -2.51 -18.89
C ALA A 173 32.36 -3.90 -19.55
N ILE A 174 33.03 -4.88 -18.93
CA ILE A 174 33.03 -6.27 -19.40
C ILE A 174 31.61 -6.86 -19.34
N GLN A 175 30.89 -6.67 -18.23
CA GLN A 175 29.52 -7.15 -18.08
C GLN A 175 28.57 -6.58 -19.15
N GLN A 176 28.77 -5.32 -19.51
CA GLN A 176 27.93 -4.61 -20.49
C GLN A 176 28.38 -4.78 -21.94
N ASN A 177 29.48 -5.49 -22.20
CA ASN A 177 30.15 -5.55 -23.50
C ASN A 177 30.48 -4.14 -24.06
N ASP A 178 30.76 -3.17 -23.19
CA ASP A 178 31.13 -1.81 -23.58
C ASP A 178 32.63 -1.73 -23.83
N THR A 179 33.02 -1.91 -25.10
CA THR A 179 34.43 -1.87 -25.52
C THR A 179 35.09 -0.51 -25.27
N SER A 180 34.34 0.60 -25.41
CA SER A 180 34.89 1.94 -25.23
C SER A 180 35.24 2.17 -23.76
N LEU A 181 34.28 1.87 -22.88
CA LEU A 181 34.47 2.03 -21.44
C LEU A 181 35.56 1.10 -20.90
N TRP A 182 35.63 -0.14 -21.41
CA TRP A 182 36.67 -1.09 -21.01
C TRP A 182 38.06 -0.60 -21.41
N ALA A 183 38.21 -0.12 -22.65
CA ALA A 183 39.47 0.43 -23.14
C ALA A 183 39.90 1.68 -22.36
N ASP A 184 38.95 2.56 -22.00
CA ASP A 184 39.24 3.72 -21.15
C ASP A 184 39.70 3.30 -19.75
N ALA A 185 39.03 2.34 -19.10
CA ALA A 185 39.42 1.83 -17.79
C ALA A 185 40.85 1.24 -17.81
N LEU A 186 41.16 0.40 -18.79
CA LEU A 186 42.50 -0.13 -19.02
C LEU A 186 43.52 0.98 -19.27
N SER A 187 43.14 2.01 -20.04
CA SER A 187 44.02 3.15 -20.31
C SER A 187 44.40 3.91 -19.05
N PHE A 188 43.44 4.15 -18.14
CA PHE A 188 43.71 4.84 -16.89
C PHE A 188 44.48 3.98 -15.89
N GLN A 189 44.17 2.69 -15.76
CA GLN A 189 44.99 1.77 -14.95
C GLN A 189 46.43 1.70 -15.49
N GLY A 190 46.60 1.72 -16.82
CA GLY A 190 47.91 1.83 -17.47
C GLY A 190 48.64 3.12 -17.07
N LYS A 191 47.96 4.27 -17.10
CA LYS A 191 48.53 5.55 -16.65
C LYS A 191 48.91 5.52 -15.17
N ILE A 192 48.06 4.98 -14.30
CA ILE A 192 48.35 4.85 -12.87
C ILE A 192 49.58 3.98 -12.65
N ASN A 193 49.72 2.87 -13.38
CA ASN A 193 50.91 2.03 -13.32
C ASN A 193 52.17 2.74 -13.85
N ILE A 194 52.06 3.65 -14.83
CA ILE A 194 53.18 4.52 -15.23
C ILE A 194 53.60 5.42 -14.05
N GLU A 195 52.65 6.06 -13.36
CA GLU A 195 52.94 6.93 -12.21
C GLU A 195 53.54 6.15 -11.02
N ARG A 196 53.17 4.89 -10.82
CA ARG A 196 53.76 3.99 -9.81
C ARG A 196 55.23 3.63 -10.08
N GLY A 197 55.72 3.87 -11.29
CA GLY A 197 57.13 3.76 -11.65
C GLY A 197 57.55 2.42 -12.27
N MET A 198 58.87 2.25 -12.44
CA MET A 198 59.45 1.25 -13.35
C MET A 198 59.01 -0.20 -13.12
N ALA A 199 58.78 -0.59 -11.86
CA ALA A 199 58.34 -1.94 -11.52
C ALA A 199 56.97 -2.30 -12.14
N TYR A 200 56.14 -1.30 -12.45
CA TYR A 200 54.79 -1.46 -12.98
C TYR A 200 54.70 -1.21 -14.50
N TYR A 201 55.80 -0.83 -15.15
CA TYR A 201 55.83 -0.57 -16.60
C TYR A 201 55.39 -1.76 -17.46
N PRO A 202 55.77 -3.03 -17.18
CA PRO A 202 55.28 -4.18 -17.94
C PRO A 202 53.75 -4.31 -17.87
N THR A 203 53.17 -4.16 -16.68
CA THR A 203 51.72 -4.19 -16.47
C THR A 203 51.01 -3.01 -17.15
N ALA A 204 51.65 -1.83 -17.15
CA ALA A 204 51.14 -0.67 -17.88
C ALA A 204 51.12 -0.94 -19.39
N GLU A 205 52.21 -1.49 -19.94
CA GLU A 205 52.33 -1.82 -21.37
C GLU A 205 51.26 -2.82 -21.78
N GLU A 206 51.09 -3.91 -21.03
CA GLU A 206 50.09 -4.95 -21.29
C GLU A 206 48.67 -4.36 -21.37
N ARG A 207 48.25 -3.61 -20.34
CA ARG A 207 46.91 -3.01 -20.29
C ARG A 207 46.70 -2.02 -21.43
N LEU A 208 47.69 -1.17 -21.72
CA LEU A 208 47.60 -0.17 -22.78
C LEU A 208 47.56 -0.78 -24.17
N LEU A 209 48.38 -1.80 -24.45
CA LEU A 209 48.36 -2.50 -25.74
C LEU A 209 47.06 -3.26 -25.95
N LYS A 210 46.53 -3.92 -24.90
CA LYS A 210 45.21 -4.56 -24.96
C LYS A 210 44.11 -3.55 -25.30
N ALA A 211 44.08 -2.41 -24.61
CA ALA A 211 43.12 -1.33 -24.90
C ALA A 211 43.27 -0.80 -26.35
N PHE A 212 44.52 -0.68 -26.83
CA PHE A 212 44.82 -0.20 -28.17
C PHE A 212 44.34 -1.17 -29.26
N GLU A 213 44.57 -2.47 -29.08
CA GLU A 213 44.15 -3.53 -30.00
C GLU A 213 42.62 -3.59 -30.11
N MET A 214 41.91 -3.56 -28.98
CA MET A 214 40.45 -3.59 -28.93
C MET A 214 39.77 -2.39 -29.61
N THR A 215 40.50 -1.28 -29.76
CA THR A 215 39.96 -0.01 -30.28
C THR A 215 40.46 0.33 -31.68
N ASN A 216 40.97 -0.64 -32.44
CA ASN A 216 41.59 -0.42 -33.76
C ASN A 216 40.63 -0.14 -34.94
N THR A 217 39.55 0.60 -34.70
CA THR A 217 38.57 1.00 -35.72
C THR A 217 38.29 2.49 -35.66
N ALA A 218 37.82 3.07 -36.78
CA ALA A 218 37.52 4.49 -36.89
C ALA A 218 36.52 4.99 -35.83
N LYS A 219 35.63 4.11 -35.35
CA LYS A 219 34.65 4.39 -34.29
C LYS A 219 35.31 4.87 -32.99
N TYR A 220 36.47 4.33 -32.65
CA TYR A 220 37.14 4.59 -31.36
C TYR A 220 38.32 5.55 -31.46
N ARG A 221 38.38 6.36 -32.52
CA ARG A 221 39.50 7.27 -32.82
C ARG A 221 39.94 8.13 -31.62
N ARG A 222 38.98 8.67 -30.85
CA ARG A 222 39.26 9.49 -29.65
C ARG A 222 39.90 8.68 -28.51
N VAL A 223 39.38 7.48 -28.25
CA VAL A 223 39.90 6.56 -27.23
C VAL A 223 41.32 6.12 -27.60
N GLN A 224 41.54 5.74 -28.88
CA GLN A 224 42.87 5.45 -29.40
C GLN A 224 43.85 6.61 -29.23
N ALA A 225 43.42 7.86 -29.45
CA ALA A 225 44.29 9.01 -29.25
C ALA A 225 44.76 9.09 -27.79
N ASN A 226 43.89 8.83 -26.82
CA ASN A 226 44.24 8.83 -25.40
C ASN A 226 45.18 7.68 -25.01
N ILE A 227 44.98 6.49 -25.59
CA ILE A 227 45.85 5.34 -25.37
C ILE A 227 47.23 5.57 -25.99
N ALA A 228 47.29 6.10 -27.22
CA ALA A 228 48.55 6.47 -27.88
C ALA A 228 49.34 7.51 -27.07
N ALA A 229 48.66 8.46 -26.41
CA ALA A 229 49.32 9.39 -25.50
C ALA A 229 49.98 8.67 -24.31
N ALA A 230 49.27 7.72 -23.69
CA ALA A 230 49.81 6.96 -22.56
C ALA A 230 50.96 6.04 -22.97
N LEU A 231 50.85 5.34 -24.11
CA LEU A 231 51.93 4.54 -24.68
C LEU A 231 53.17 5.39 -25.01
N SER A 232 52.97 6.59 -25.55
CA SER A 232 54.07 7.54 -25.77
C SER A 232 54.79 7.89 -24.47
N THR A 233 54.05 8.19 -23.39
CA THR A 233 54.63 8.49 -22.07
C THR A 233 55.40 7.29 -21.53
N LEU A 234 54.79 6.11 -21.53
CA LEU A 234 55.42 4.88 -21.06
C LEU A 234 56.73 4.61 -21.78
N TYR A 235 56.71 4.64 -23.12
CA TYR A 235 57.92 4.37 -23.91
C TYR A 235 58.97 5.48 -23.81
N SER A 236 58.57 6.74 -23.57
CA SER A 236 59.54 7.79 -23.20
C SER A 236 60.21 7.49 -21.85
N ASN A 237 59.47 6.97 -20.87
CA ASN A 237 60.01 6.62 -19.56
C ASN A 237 60.88 5.36 -19.58
N MET A 238 60.62 4.43 -20.50
CA MET A 238 61.44 3.23 -20.76
C MET A 238 62.64 3.49 -21.68
N GLU A 239 62.85 4.74 -22.12
CA GLU A 239 63.90 5.13 -23.09
C GLU A 239 63.78 4.44 -24.46
N LEU A 240 62.59 3.91 -24.79
CA LEU A 240 62.26 3.32 -26.09
C LEU A 240 61.85 4.40 -27.09
N ASN A 241 62.81 5.29 -27.38
CA ASN A 241 62.62 6.55 -28.09
C ASN A 241 61.87 6.43 -29.43
N LYS A 242 62.16 5.41 -30.24
CA LYS A 242 61.48 5.19 -31.53
C LYS A 242 59.98 4.92 -31.35
N LYS A 243 59.61 4.05 -30.40
CA LYS A 243 58.22 3.75 -30.06
C LYS A 243 57.53 4.98 -29.48
N ALA A 244 58.20 5.72 -28.59
CA ALA A 244 57.67 6.94 -28.00
C ALA A 244 57.26 7.97 -29.06
N ILE A 245 58.17 8.28 -30.01
CA ILE A 245 57.90 9.21 -31.10
C ILE A 245 56.77 8.70 -32.01
N GLN A 246 56.75 7.40 -32.32
CA GLN A 246 55.68 6.79 -33.12
C GLN A 246 54.30 7.03 -32.51
N TYR A 247 54.13 6.69 -31.23
CA TYR A 247 52.86 6.85 -30.53
C TYR A 247 52.50 8.33 -30.28
N ALA A 248 53.47 9.21 -30.05
CA ALA A 248 53.22 10.64 -29.96
C ALA A 248 52.69 11.22 -31.28
N LYS A 249 53.26 10.83 -32.42
CA LYS A 249 52.77 11.24 -33.76
C LYS A 249 51.38 10.68 -34.03
N LEU A 250 51.14 9.42 -33.66
CA LEU A 250 49.83 8.80 -33.78
C LEU A 250 48.78 9.58 -32.97
N ASN A 251 49.07 9.93 -31.71
CA ASN A 251 48.19 10.75 -30.88
C ASN A 251 47.79 12.07 -31.55
N ILE A 252 48.72 12.77 -32.22
CA ILE A 252 48.40 14.00 -32.96
C ILE A 252 47.50 13.69 -34.17
N SER A 253 47.84 12.67 -34.97
CA SER A 253 47.12 12.34 -36.21
C SER A 253 45.67 11.88 -35.96
N LEU A 254 45.42 11.26 -34.80
CA LEU A 254 44.10 10.77 -34.44
C LEU A 254 43.16 11.89 -33.98
N ARG A 255 43.64 13.12 -33.78
CA ARG A 255 42.81 14.22 -33.31
C ARG A 255 42.42 15.17 -34.43
N SER A 256 41.15 15.58 -34.44
CA SER A 256 40.50 16.28 -35.55
C SER A 256 40.94 17.74 -35.72
N ASP A 257 41.27 18.46 -34.63
CA ASP A 257 41.60 19.89 -34.66
C ASP A 257 43.04 20.17 -34.18
N THR A 258 43.98 20.18 -35.11
CA THR A 258 45.41 20.32 -34.82
C THR A 258 45.83 21.62 -34.12
N ALA A 259 45.02 22.69 -34.11
CA ALA A 259 45.43 24.00 -33.62
C ALA A 259 45.53 24.10 -32.09
N GLN A 260 44.81 23.26 -31.32
CA GLN A 260 44.71 23.37 -29.85
C GLN A 260 45.23 22.13 -29.09
N HIS A 261 46.01 21.27 -29.74
CA HIS A 261 46.54 20.04 -29.13
C HIS A 261 47.80 20.24 -28.28
N TYR A 262 47.79 21.23 -27.38
CA TYR A 262 48.96 21.60 -26.58
C TYR A 262 49.58 20.43 -25.81
N LYS A 263 48.75 19.54 -25.23
CA LYS A 263 49.25 18.32 -24.57
C LYS A 263 49.94 17.36 -25.55
N ALA A 264 49.41 17.18 -26.75
CA ALA A 264 50.00 16.30 -27.75
C ALA A 264 51.34 16.85 -28.26
N PHE A 265 51.43 18.17 -28.46
CA PHE A 265 52.68 18.84 -28.79
C PHE A 265 53.72 18.69 -27.69
N LEU A 266 53.33 18.84 -26.42
CA LEU A 266 54.22 18.59 -25.29
C LEU A 266 54.73 17.13 -25.28
N LEU A 267 53.85 16.15 -25.49
CA LEU A 267 54.23 14.73 -25.53
C LEU A 267 55.22 14.42 -26.66
N LEU A 268 54.96 14.92 -27.86
CA LEU A 268 55.86 14.74 -28.99
C LEU A 268 57.20 15.46 -28.77
N GLY A 269 57.17 16.68 -28.24
CA GLY A 269 58.36 17.43 -27.87
C GLY A 269 59.21 16.71 -26.81
N ASN A 270 58.56 16.14 -25.78
CA ASN A 270 59.21 15.32 -24.76
C ASN A 270 59.84 14.05 -25.36
N ALA A 271 59.14 13.37 -26.27
CA ALA A 271 59.68 12.18 -26.95
C ALA A 271 60.90 12.53 -27.82
N TYR A 272 60.88 13.66 -28.52
CA TYR A 272 62.05 14.16 -29.27
C TYR A 272 63.20 14.52 -28.34
N PHE A 273 62.91 15.17 -27.21
CA PHE A 273 63.94 15.52 -26.22
C PHE A 273 64.65 14.28 -25.69
N LYS A 274 63.90 13.25 -25.28
CA LYS A 274 64.46 11.97 -24.80
C LYS A 274 65.25 11.22 -25.88
N ALA A 275 64.93 11.45 -27.15
CA ALA A 275 65.67 10.93 -28.30
C ALA A 275 66.94 11.74 -28.67
N GLY A 276 67.26 12.82 -27.94
CA GLY A 276 68.38 13.71 -28.26
C GLY A 276 68.13 14.67 -29.42
N LEU A 277 66.90 14.75 -29.93
CA LEU A 277 66.50 15.59 -31.07
C LEU A 277 66.04 16.97 -30.59
N TYR A 278 66.97 17.75 -30.02
CA TYR A 278 66.65 18.97 -29.26
C TYR A 278 65.99 20.09 -30.08
N ASP A 279 66.33 20.24 -31.36
CA ASP A 279 65.70 21.24 -32.24
C ASP A 279 64.22 20.93 -32.46
N SER A 280 63.92 19.67 -32.80
CA SER A 280 62.55 19.19 -32.96
C SER A 280 61.78 19.27 -31.65
N ALA A 281 62.42 18.90 -30.53
CA ALA A 281 61.83 19.02 -29.20
C ALA A 281 61.39 20.47 -28.92
N THR A 282 62.29 21.43 -29.13
CA THR A 282 62.06 22.85 -28.87
C THR A 282 60.86 23.39 -29.65
N ILE A 283 60.74 23.04 -30.94
CA ILE A 283 59.60 23.47 -31.78
C ILE A 283 58.27 23.01 -31.18
N TYR A 284 58.14 21.73 -30.87
CA TYR A 284 56.88 21.18 -30.37
C TYR A 284 56.59 21.58 -28.92
N ILE A 285 57.62 21.69 -28.07
CA ILE A 285 57.44 22.18 -26.70
C ILE A 285 56.95 23.64 -26.71
N ASN A 286 57.51 24.51 -27.56
CA ASN A 286 57.04 25.90 -27.67
C ASN A 286 55.57 25.99 -28.11
N LYS A 287 55.11 25.13 -29.03
CA LYS A 287 53.69 25.06 -29.40
C LYS A 287 52.78 24.73 -28.22
N SER A 288 53.27 23.98 -27.22
CA SER A 288 52.48 23.63 -26.04
C SER A 288 52.30 24.79 -25.04
N LEU A 289 53.15 25.82 -25.09
CA LEU A 289 53.12 26.94 -24.13
C LEU A 289 51.87 27.83 -24.22
N SER A 290 51.16 27.76 -25.33
CA SER A 290 49.87 28.44 -25.54
C SER A 290 48.73 27.84 -24.70
N SER A 291 48.94 26.70 -24.05
CA SER A 291 47.99 26.10 -23.11
C SER A 291 47.77 26.98 -21.88
N THR A 292 46.52 27.14 -21.44
CA THR A 292 46.19 27.79 -20.16
C THR A 292 46.52 26.91 -18.94
N ARG A 293 46.67 25.59 -19.11
CA ARG A 293 46.91 24.63 -18.03
C ARG A 293 48.31 24.75 -17.43
N TYR A 294 48.39 24.96 -16.11
CA TYR A 294 49.65 25.09 -15.37
C TYR A 294 50.59 23.90 -15.55
N GLY A 295 50.09 22.67 -15.45
CA GLY A 295 50.91 21.47 -15.61
C GLY A 295 51.59 21.35 -16.98
N ILE A 296 50.90 21.72 -18.07
CA ILE A 296 51.50 21.71 -19.42
C ILE A 296 52.60 22.75 -19.52
N LYS A 297 52.36 23.96 -19.02
CA LYS A 297 53.38 25.02 -18.99
C LYS A 297 54.58 24.64 -18.13
N ALA A 298 54.36 24.07 -16.95
CA ALA A 298 55.42 23.60 -16.07
C ALA A 298 56.31 22.57 -16.80
N SER A 299 55.72 21.49 -17.33
CA SER A 299 56.47 20.48 -18.08
C SER A 299 57.19 21.05 -19.30
N ALA A 300 56.58 21.99 -20.02
CA ALA A 300 57.21 22.64 -21.16
C ALA A 300 58.44 23.46 -20.75
N TYR A 301 58.34 24.30 -19.72
CA TYR A 301 59.47 25.09 -19.22
C TYR A 301 60.57 24.21 -18.62
N MET A 302 60.22 23.12 -17.94
CA MET A 302 61.19 22.13 -17.46
C MET A 302 62.02 21.58 -18.63
N ARG A 303 61.37 21.11 -19.70
CA ARG A 303 62.08 20.57 -20.88
C ARG A 303 62.90 21.62 -21.63
N LEU A 304 62.39 22.85 -21.78
CA LEU A 304 63.16 23.91 -22.41
C LEU A 304 64.39 24.31 -21.56
N ALA A 305 64.28 24.28 -20.23
CA ALA A 305 65.42 24.54 -19.35
C ALA A 305 66.50 23.45 -19.48
N GLU A 306 66.07 22.18 -19.59
CA GLU A 306 66.97 21.05 -19.84
C GLU A 306 67.64 21.15 -21.21
N VAL A 307 66.92 21.53 -22.26
CA VAL A 307 67.50 21.79 -23.59
C VAL A 307 68.57 22.89 -23.52
N ALA A 308 68.26 24.03 -22.89
CA ALA A 308 69.20 25.14 -22.75
C ALA A 308 70.46 24.71 -21.97
N LYS A 309 70.30 23.88 -20.94
CA LYS A 309 71.41 23.31 -20.19
C LYS A 309 72.31 22.43 -21.06
N VAL A 310 71.73 21.55 -21.88
CA VAL A 310 72.49 20.69 -22.81
C VAL A 310 73.22 21.53 -23.87
N GLN A 311 72.66 22.67 -24.28
CA GLN A 311 73.28 23.61 -25.21
C GLN A 311 74.36 24.51 -24.56
N GLY A 312 74.56 24.44 -23.25
CA GLY A 312 75.53 25.27 -22.52
C GLY A 312 75.04 26.68 -22.15
N ASP A 313 73.78 27.02 -22.45
CA ASP A 313 73.16 28.32 -22.14
C ASP A 313 72.55 28.31 -20.72
N LEU A 314 73.42 28.51 -19.72
CA LEU A 314 73.06 28.43 -18.30
C LEU A 314 72.12 29.56 -17.87
N ASP A 315 72.26 30.77 -18.41
CA ASP A 315 71.41 31.92 -18.06
C ASP A 315 69.97 31.71 -18.54
N ARG A 316 69.81 31.19 -19.77
CA ARG A 316 68.50 30.81 -20.28
C ARG A 316 67.92 29.63 -19.52
N SER A 317 68.74 28.62 -19.21
CA SER A 317 68.31 27.47 -18.40
C SER A 317 67.76 27.90 -17.04
N LEU A 318 68.47 28.80 -16.33
CA LEU A 318 68.03 29.36 -15.06
C LEU A 318 66.72 30.15 -15.19
N THR A 319 66.61 31.00 -16.21
CA THR A 319 65.39 31.78 -16.47
C THR A 319 64.18 30.89 -16.72
N LEU A 320 64.35 29.82 -17.51
CA LEU A 320 63.28 28.86 -17.79
C LEU A 320 62.94 28.01 -16.56
N THR A 321 63.93 27.69 -15.73
CA THR A 321 63.73 26.96 -14.46
C THR A 321 62.85 27.78 -13.50
N LYS A 322 63.09 29.10 -13.39
CA LYS A 322 62.21 29.99 -12.59
C LYS A 322 60.76 29.98 -13.09
N LYS A 323 60.54 29.93 -14.40
CA LYS A 323 59.19 29.80 -14.97
C LYS A 323 58.58 28.44 -14.64
N TYR A 324 59.35 27.36 -14.74
CA TYR A 324 58.91 26.03 -14.30
C TYR A 324 58.46 26.06 -12.83
N THR A 325 59.26 26.61 -11.91
CA THR A 325 58.92 26.75 -10.49
C THR A 325 57.62 27.54 -10.30
N LEU A 326 57.46 28.68 -10.98
CA LEU A 326 56.22 29.47 -10.90
C LEU A 326 54.97 28.64 -11.29
N TYR A 327 55.07 27.84 -12.35
CA TYR A 327 53.95 27.05 -12.84
C TYR A 327 53.69 25.76 -12.04
N ILE A 328 54.72 25.15 -11.44
CA ILE A 328 54.51 24.01 -10.54
C ILE A 328 53.88 24.47 -9.22
N ASP A 329 54.31 25.63 -8.68
CA ASP A 329 53.66 26.24 -7.50
C ASP A 329 52.20 26.57 -7.77
N SER A 330 51.90 27.15 -8.95
CA SER A 330 50.52 27.41 -9.38
C SER A 330 49.70 26.12 -9.54
N LEU A 331 50.31 25.04 -10.01
CA LEU A 331 49.65 23.73 -10.12
C LEU A 331 49.33 23.15 -8.74
N HIS A 332 50.27 23.24 -7.79
CA HIS A 332 50.06 22.80 -6.41
C HIS A 332 48.96 23.58 -5.71
N LEU A 333 48.92 24.90 -5.89
CA LEU A 333 47.85 25.75 -5.34
C LEU A 333 46.48 25.48 -5.96
N ALA A 334 46.43 24.97 -7.20
CA ALA A 334 45.20 24.64 -7.89
C ALA A 334 44.67 23.22 -7.59
N LYS A 335 45.39 22.45 -6.76
CA LYS A 335 45.04 21.07 -6.40
C LYS A 335 43.82 21.06 -5.46
N GLN A 336 42.91 20.13 -5.71
CA GLN A 336 41.61 20.01 -5.02
C GLN A 336 41.41 18.62 -4.40
N SER A 337 42.51 17.92 -4.07
CA SER A 337 42.43 16.59 -3.45
C SER A 337 41.70 16.63 -2.10
N ASP A 338 41.94 17.66 -1.30
CA ASP A 338 41.28 17.82 0.00
C ASP A 338 39.78 18.06 -0.15
N ASP A 339 39.37 18.89 -1.13
CA ASP A 339 37.95 19.12 -1.44
C ASP A 339 37.25 17.82 -1.87
N ILE A 340 37.94 16.96 -2.63
CA ILE A 340 37.44 15.63 -2.99
C ILE A 340 37.24 14.76 -1.73
N LEU A 341 38.23 14.69 -0.84
CA LEU A 341 38.15 13.86 0.37
C LEU A 341 37.06 14.36 1.33
N ILE A 342 36.87 15.67 1.42
CA ILE A 342 35.77 16.27 2.18
C ILE A 342 34.42 15.87 1.57
N ALA A 343 34.27 16.00 0.25
CA ALA A 343 33.05 15.61 -0.45
C ALA A 343 32.70 14.12 -0.26
N GLU A 344 33.68 13.21 -0.34
CA GLU A 344 33.49 11.78 -0.04
C GLU A 344 32.92 11.57 1.36
N LYS A 345 33.53 12.24 2.35
CA LYS A 345 33.10 12.14 3.75
C LYS A 345 31.69 12.69 3.95
N GLU A 346 31.37 13.84 3.38
CA GLU A 346 30.03 14.43 3.44
C GLU A 346 28.96 13.50 2.85
N VAL A 347 29.23 12.91 1.69
CA VAL A 347 28.29 11.97 1.05
C VAL A 347 28.14 10.71 1.89
N ALA A 348 29.22 10.16 2.44
CA ALA A 348 29.16 8.99 3.31
C ALA A 348 28.34 9.26 4.59
N GLU A 349 28.54 10.42 5.23
CA GLU A 349 27.75 10.84 6.40
C GLU A 349 26.27 11.04 6.04
N GLN A 350 25.97 11.65 4.89
CA GLN A 350 24.61 11.83 4.41
C GLN A 350 23.91 10.49 4.12
N GLN A 351 24.60 9.56 3.46
CA GLN A 351 24.06 8.22 3.21
C GLN A 351 23.83 7.44 4.50
N TYR A 352 24.75 7.53 5.46
CA TYR A 352 24.61 6.90 6.77
C TYR A 352 23.40 7.42 7.55
N THR A 353 23.24 8.75 7.63
CA THR A 353 22.11 9.39 8.32
C THR A 353 20.77 9.09 7.66
N ASN A 354 20.70 9.10 6.32
CA ASN A 354 19.49 8.71 5.58
C ASN A 354 19.11 7.24 5.83
N ASN A 355 20.09 6.33 5.83
CA ASN A 355 19.85 4.91 6.11
C ASN A 355 19.34 4.69 7.55
N LEU A 356 19.92 5.37 8.54
CA LEU A 356 19.41 5.37 9.91
C LEU A 356 17.97 5.86 10.00
N GLY A 357 17.64 6.97 9.33
CA GLY A 357 16.27 7.50 9.26
C GLY A 357 15.28 6.49 8.66
N TYR A 358 15.67 5.81 7.58
CA TYR A 358 14.86 4.77 6.95
C TYR A 358 14.63 3.55 7.87
N GLN A 359 15.67 3.08 8.56
CA GLN A 359 15.56 1.98 9.53
C GLN A 359 14.66 2.35 10.71
N ASN A 360 14.81 3.57 11.24
CA ASN A 360 13.97 4.07 12.33
C ASN A 360 12.51 4.18 11.90
N ASN A 361 12.21 4.69 10.69
CA ASN A 361 10.85 4.76 10.18
C ASN A 361 10.21 3.37 10.02
N LYS A 362 10.96 2.37 9.55
CA LYS A 362 10.48 0.97 9.52
C LYS A 362 10.13 0.46 10.91
N LEU A 363 10.99 0.73 11.90
CA LEU A 363 10.74 0.36 13.29
C LEU A 363 9.47 1.02 13.82
N TYR A 364 9.26 2.32 13.58
CA TYR A 364 8.03 3.02 13.96
C TYR A 364 6.77 2.41 13.33
N ILE A 365 6.82 2.07 12.03
CA ILE A 365 5.70 1.40 11.35
C ILE A 365 5.42 0.04 12.00
N LEU A 366 6.45 -0.76 12.29
CA LEU A 366 6.30 -2.06 12.95
C LEU A 366 5.69 -1.93 14.37
N ILE A 367 6.09 -0.90 15.12
CA ILE A 367 5.50 -0.61 16.44
C ILE A 367 4.02 -0.24 16.29
N ILE A 368 3.66 0.63 15.35
CA ILE A 368 2.26 1.03 15.10
C ILE A 368 1.41 -0.19 14.72
N VAL A 369 1.90 -1.03 13.80
CA VAL A 369 1.20 -2.25 13.36
C VAL A 369 1.03 -3.23 14.53
N SER A 370 2.06 -3.45 15.34
CA SER A 370 1.96 -4.37 16.49
C SER A 370 0.98 -3.87 17.56
N VAL A 371 0.96 -2.56 17.85
CA VAL A 371 -0.03 -1.95 18.76
C VAL A 371 -1.45 -2.11 18.22
N LEU A 372 -1.69 -1.86 16.93
CA LEU A 372 -3.00 -2.08 16.30
C LEU A 372 -3.47 -3.53 16.42
N LEU A 373 -2.55 -4.49 16.23
CA LEU A 373 -2.84 -5.91 16.32
C LEU A 373 -3.24 -6.32 17.75
N ILE A 374 -2.54 -5.78 18.77
CA ILE A 374 -2.89 -5.97 20.18
C ILE A 374 -4.28 -5.38 20.49
N CYS A 375 -4.60 -4.19 19.97
CA CYS A 375 -5.92 -3.58 20.12
C CYS A 375 -7.03 -4.44 19.51
N ILE A 376 -6.82 -5.00 18.31
CA ILE A 376 -7.79 -5.88 17.65
C ILE A 376 -8.02 -7.14 18.48
N ILE A 377 -6.95 -7.78 18.96
CA ILE A 377 -7.06 -8.96 19.83
C ILE A 377 -7.83 -8.62 21.11
N GLY A 378 -7.57 -7.46 21.72
CA GLY A 378 -8.30 -6.98 22.89
C GLY A 378 -9.80 -6.79 22.64
N ILE A 379 -10.17 -6.23 21.49
CA ILE A 379 -11.58 -6.07 21.09
C ILE A 379 -12.26 -7.43 20.89
N ILE A 380 -11.61 -8.35 20.16
CA ILE A 380 -12.13 -9.71 19.94
C ILE A 380 -12.35 -10.41 21.28
N TYR A 381 -11.37 -10.36 22.18
CA TYR A 381 -11.48 -10.94 23.51
C TYR A 381 -12.64 -10.34 24.32
N ALA A 382 -12.82 -9.02 24.29
CA ALA A 382 -13.92 -8.34 24.97
C ALA A 382 -15.30 -8.76 24.42
N VAL A 383 -15.43 -8.90 23.10
CA VAL A 383 -16.67 -9.36 22.45
C VAL A 383 -16.98 -10.81 22.83
N LEU A 384 -15.98 -11.70 22.76
CA LEU A 384 -16.14 -13.12 23.14
C LEU A 384 -16.54 -13.26 24.61
N ARG A 385 -15.89 -12.52 25.52
CA ARG A 385 -16.23 -12.51 26.94
C ARG A 385 -17.66 -12.04 27.19
N LYS A 386 -18.09 -10.96 26.52
CA LYS A 386 -19.47 -10.44 26.62
C LYS A 386 -20.49 -11.44 26.07
N SER A 387 -20.14 -12.16 25.00
CA SER A 387 -20.99 -13.20 24.42
C SER A 387 -21.17 -14.38 25.38
N GLN A 388 -20.09 -14.87 25.99
CA GLN A 388 -20.15 -15.96 26.98
C GLN A 388 -20.97 -15.57 28.21
N GLN A 389 -20.81 -14.35 28.73
CA GLN A 389 -21.61 -13.86 29.86
C GLN A 389 -23.11 -13.81 29.54
N LYS A 390 -23.47 -13.40 28.31
CA LYS A 390 -24.87 -13.41 27.86
C LYS A 390 -25.42 -14.83 27.75
N ALA A 391 -24.65 -15.77 27.23
CA ALA A 391 -25.07 -17.17 27.11
C ALA A 391 -25.39 -17.79 28.48
N HIS A 392 -24.49 -17.62 29.46
CA HIS A 392 -24.71 -18.13 30.82
C HIS A 392 -25.92 -17.50 31.52
N TYR A 393 -26.18 -16.21 31.27
CA TYR A 393 -27.37 -15.53 31.81
C TYR A 393 -28.68 -16.10 31.23
N ILE A 394 -28.70 -16.41 29.93
CA ILE A 394 -29.88 -16.99 29.27
C ILE A 394 -30.15 -18.40 29.79
N GLU A 395 -29.12 -19.22 29.93
CA GLU A 395 -29.22 -20.60 30.42
C GLU A 395 -29.79 -20.66 31.86
N GLN A 396 -29.31 -19.79 32.75
CA GLN A 396 -29.87 -19.68 34.11
C GLN A 396 -31.35 -19.32 34.10
N LYS A 397 -31.76 -18.38 33.24
CA LYS A 397 -33.16 -17.95 33.16
C LYS A 397 -34.07 -19.07 32.63
N GLN A 398 -33.60 -19.87 31.68
CA GLN A 398 -34.36 -21.02 31.17
C GLN A 398 -34.56 -22.10 32.24
N SER A 399 -33.51 -22.45 32.98
CA SER A 399 -33.60 -23.44 34.06
C SER A 399 -34.60 -23.08 35.16
N LEU A 400 -34.76 -21.79 35.46
CA LEU A 400 -35.73 -21.30 36.46
C LEU A 400 -37.18 -21.46 35.97
N LEU A 401 -37.44 -21.12 34.71
CA LEU A 401 -38.77 -21.25 34.09
C LEU A 401 -39.23 -22.71 34.01
N GLU A 402 -38.32 -23.63 33.64
CA GLU A 402 -38.63 -25.06 33.59
C GLU A 402 -39.02 -25.62 34.97
N LYS A 403 -38.36 -25.15 36.03
CA LYS A 403 -38.65 -25.58 37.40
C LYS A 403 -40.02 -25.10 37.88
N GLU A 404 -40.38 -23.84 37.62
CA GLU A 404 -41.72 -23.32 37.95
C GLU A 404 -42.83 -24.09 37.24
N GLN A 405 -42.61 -24.48 35.98
CA GLN A 405 -43.57 -25.24 35.20
C GLN A 405 -43.77 -26.67 35.73
N GLN A 406 -42.69 -27.33 36.16
CA GLN A 406 -42.75 -28.66 36.79
C GLN A 406 -43.51 -28.63 38.12
N ASP A 407 -43.25 -27.64 38.98
CA ASP A 407 -43.92 -27.50 40.27
C ASP A 407 -45.43 -27.30 40.11
N LEU A 408 -45.86 -26.48 39.13
CA LEU A 408 -47.28 -26.28 38.80
C LEU A 408 -47.96 -27.56 38.31
N GLN A 409 -47.29 -28.31 37.44
CA GLN A 409 -47.83 -29.55 36.89
C GLN A 409 -48.00 -30.61 37.99
N GLN A 410 -47.04 -30.72 38.91
CA GLN A 410 -47.10 -31.64 40.03
C GLN A 410 -48.27 -31.32 40.98
N LYS A 411 -48.50 -30.03 41.25
CA LYS A 411 -49.62 -29.57 42.08
C LYS A 411 -50.98 -29.92 41.45
N TYR A 412 -51.12 -29.74 40.13
CA TYR A 412 -52.34 -30.10 39.40
C TYR A 412 -52.64 -31.61 39.47
N ILE A 413 -51.63 -32.46 39.30
CA ILE A 413 -51.80 -33.93 39.38
C ILE A 413 -52.24 -34.36 40.78
N GLN A 414 -51.64 -33.79 41.83
CA GLN A 414 -52.00 -34.10 43.21
C GLN A 414 -53.47 -33.79 43.50
N LEU A 415 -53.93 -32.61 43.06
CA LEU A 415 -55.30 -32.15 43.25
C LEU A 415 -56.32 -33.04 42.53
N LYS A 416 -55.99 -33.50 41.32
CA LYS A 416 -56.84 -34.42 40.56
C LYS A 416 -56.98 -35.78 41.24
N ASN A 417 -55.90 -36.31 41.82
CA ASN A 417 -55.94 -37.57 42.56
C ASN A 417 -56.82 -37.47 43.81
N GLU A 418 -56.70 -36.38 44.57
CA GLU A 418 -57.53 -36.12 45.75
C GLU A 418 -59.02 -36.05 45.39
N LEU A 419 -59.34 -35.42 44.26
CA LEU A 419 -60.70 -35.33 43.72
C LEU A 419 -61.27 -36.73 43.41
N THR A 420 -60.50 -37.58 42.72
CA THR A 420 -60.94 -38.96 42.41
C THR A 420 -61.15 -39.82 43.67
N GLN A 421 -60.34 -39.61 44.71
CA GLN A 421 -60.51 -40.32 45.98
C GLN A 421 -61.81 -39.91 46.67
N LYS A 422 -62.11 -38.59 46.71
CA LYS A 422 -63.35 -38.07 47.31
C LYS A 422 -64.60 -38.54 46.56
N GLU A 423 -64.54 -38.66 45.23
CA GLU A 423 -65.64 -39.23 44.43
C GLU A 423 -65.92 -40.70 44.80
N ALA A 424 -64.87 -41.51 45.00
CA ALA A 424 -65.02 -42.89 45.44
C ALA A 424 -65.59 -43.00 46.87
N GLU A 425 -65.18 -42.11 47.78
CA GLU A 425 -65.72 -42.02 49.15
C GLU A 425 -67.21 -41.64 49.13
N ILE A 426 -67.60 -40.65 48.32
CA ILE A 426 -69.01 -40.23 48.14
C ILE A 426 -69.85 -41.39 47.59
N ALA A 427 -69.39 -42.08 46.54
CA ALA A 427 -70.12 -43.20 45.94
C ALA A 427 -70.31 -44.37 46.93
N SER A 428 -69.29 -44.68 47.73
CA SER A 428 -69.35 -45.68 48.80
C SER A 428 -70.37 -45.28 49.88
N LEU A 429 -70.34 -44.03 50.34
CA LEU A 429 -71.24 -43.53 51.38
C LEU A 429 -72.69 -43.45 50.91
N GLN A 430 -72.93 -43.08 49.65
CA GLN A 430 -74.25 -43.12 49.01
C GLN A 430 -74.83 -44.54 48.96
N ASN A 431 -74.02 -45.53 48.59
CA ASN A 431 -74.45 -46.93 48.63
C ASN A 431 -74.80 -47.39 50.04
N ASN A 432 -74.00 -47.00 51.05
CA ASN A 432 -74.27 -47.31 52.45
C ASN A 432 -75.58 -46.68 52.97
N ILE A 433 -75.90 -45.46 52.54
CA ILE A 433 -77.17 -44.78 52.85
C ILE A 433 -78.36 -45.53 52.21
N ASN A 434 -78.23 -45.95 50.96
CA ASN A 434 -79.29 -46.66 50.23
C ASN A 434 -79.61 -48.04 50.81
N GLN A 435 -78.66 -48.70 51.48
CA GLN A 435 -78.84 -50.01 52.11
C GLN A 435 -79.47 -49.95 53.52
N GLN A 436 -79.57 -48.78 54.15
CA GLN A 436 -80.10 -48.60 55.51
C GLN A 436 -81.62 -48.28 55.50
N ILE A 437 -82.48 -49.31 55.45
CA ILE A 437 -83.95 -49.13 55.29
C ILE A 437 -84.70 -48.90 56.63
N ASN A 438 -84.18 -49.35 57.79
CA ASN A 438 -84.95 -49.38 59.06
C ASN A 438 -84.40 -48.52 60.22
N ASN A 439 -83.47 -47.59 60.01
CA ASN A 439 -82.88 -46.78 61.09
C ASN A 439 -82.69 -45.30 60.71
N GLU A 440 -83.73 -44.49 60.92
CA GLU A 440 -83.77 -43.07 60.49
C GLU A 440 -82.68 -42.20 61.13
N GLU A 441 -82.30 -42.47 62.38
CA GLU A 441 -81.30 -41.68 63.09
C GLU A 441 -79.88 -41.90 62.52
N LYS A 442 -79.56 -43.13 62.12
CA LYS A 442 -78.30 -43.48 61.47
C LYS A 442 -78.23 -42.95 60.03
N LYS A 443 -79.36 -42.97 59.30
CA LYS A 443 -79.48 -42.35 57.97
C LYS A 443 -79.24 -40.84 58.02
N LYS A 444 -79.77 -40.14 59.03
CA LYS A 444 -79.57 -38.69 59.21
C LYS A 444 -78.10 -38.32 59.47
N LYS A 445 -77.37 -39.12 60.26
CA LYS A 445 -75.93 -38.92 60.49
C LYS A 445 -75.09 -39.14 59.22
N LEU A 446 -75.34 -40.23 58.49
CA LEU A 446 -74.66 -40.50 57.22
C LEU A 446 -74.97 -39.43 56.15
N GLN A 447 -76.18 -38.87 56.15
CA GLN A 447 -76.54 -37.77 55.27
C GLN A 447 -75.73 -36.49 55.57
N GLN A 448 -75.52 -36.16 56.85
CA GLN A 448 -74.70 -35.02 57.23
C GLN A 448 -73.22 -35.19 56.83
N GLU A 449 -72.71 -36.40 56.93
CA GLU A 449 -71.35 -36.76 56.49
C GLU A 449 -71.22 -36.69 54.96
N LEU A 450 -72.22 -37.16 54.22
CA LEU A 450 -72.30 -37.02 52.77
C LEU A 450 -72.33 -35.55 52.34
N ASP A 451 -73.12 -34.71 53.02
CA ASP A 451 -73.21 -33.28 52.74
C ASP A 451 -71.89 -32.53 53.05
N ALA A 452 -71.11 -33.03 54.01
CA ALA A 452 -69.77 -32.50 54.32
C ALA A 452 -68.76 -32.88 53.23
N LEU A 453 -68.68 -34.17 52.87
CA LEU A 453 -67.79 -34.65 51.80
C LEU A 453 -68.15 -34.05 50.44
N THR A 454 -69.43 -33.85 50.15
CA THR A 454 -69.89 -33.21 48.91
C THR A 454 -69.44 -31.74 48.84
N ARG A 455 -69.46 -31.02 49.97
CA ARG A 455 -68.95 -29.65 50.05
C ARG A 455 -67.44 -29.59 49.83
N GLU A 456 -66.69 -30.52 50.41
CA GLU A 456 -65.24 -30.63 50.25
C GLU A 456 -64.85 -30.96 48.79
N ARG A 457 -65.51 -31.96 48.18
CA ARG A 457 -65.33 -32.30 46.76
C ARG A 457 -65.61 -31.11 45.85
N ASN A 458 -66.67 -30.34 46.11
CA ASN A 458 -66.99 -29.16 45.32
C ASN A 458 -65.95 -28.04 45.46
N ALA A 459 -65.32 -27.90 46.63
CA ALA A 459 -64.22 -26.95 46.83
C ALA A 459 -62.96 -27.40 46.05
N LEU A 460 -62.60 -28.68 46.13
CA LEU A 460 -61.47 -29.25 45.38
C LEU A 460 -61.69 -29.19 43.86
N ALA A 461 -62.91 -29.47 43.38
CA ALA A 461 -63.25 -29.38 41.96
C ALA A 461 -63.22 -27.94 41.44
N LYS A 462 -63.51 -26.95 42.30
CA LYS A 462 -63.32 -25.53 41.97
C LYS A 462 -61.83 -25.20 41.83
N GLU A 463 -61.02 -25.59 42.80
CA GLU A 463 -59.57 -25.35 42.78
C GLU A 463 -58.89 -26.05 41.59
N ALA A 464 -59.33 -27.27 41.25
CA ALA A 464 -58.80 -28.03 40.13
C ALA A 464 -59.10 -27.37 38.78
N LEU A 465 -60.31 -26.83 38.62
CA LEU A 465 -60.68 -26.05 37.44
C LEU A 465 -59.87 -24.76 37.35
N GLU A 466 -59.69 -24.03 38.46
CA GLU A 466 -58.92 -22.78 38.48
C GLU A 466 -57.43 -22.99 38.16
N HIS A 467 -56.89 -24.15 38.52
CA HIS A 467 -55.51 -24.54 38.21
C HIS A 467 -55.34 -25.28 36.87
N SER A 468 -56.39 -25.42 36.07
CA SER A 468 -56.25 -26.09 34.78
C SER A 468 -55.55 -25.23 33.74
N GLU A 469 -54.89 -25.89 32.80
CA GLU A 469 -54.21 -25.22 31.69
C GLU A 469 -55.20 -24.41 30.86
N VAL A 470 -56.42 -24.94 30.66
CA VAL A 470 -57.46 -24.25 29.90
C VAL A 470 -57.99 -23.03 30.65
N TYR A 471 -58.18 -23.11 31.97
CA TYR A 471 -58.58 -21.96 32.77
C TYR A 471 -57.50 -20.87 32.79
N SER A 472 -56.23 -21.27 32.91
CA SER A 472 -55.07 -20.37 32.80
C SER A 472 -54.99 -19.72 31.42
N LYS A 473 -55.28 -20.46 30.35
CA LYS A 473 -55.36 -19.94 28.98
C LYS A 473 -56.49 -18.94 28.82
N ILE A 474 -57.67 -19.21 29.40
CA ILE A 474 -58.78 -18.24 29.46
C ILE A 474 -58.34 -16.95 30.16
N GLU A 475 -57.64 -17.04 31.29
CA GLU A 475 -57.12 -15.84 31.99
C GLU A 475 -56.12 -15.05 31.15
N ARG A 476 -55.21 -15.73 30.43
CA ARG A 476 -54.28 -15.06 29.50
C ARG A 476 -55.01 -14.33 28.38
N ILE A 477 -56.03 -14.96 27.78
CA ILE A 477 -56.87 -14.35 26.75
C ILE A 477 -57.56 -13.11 27.30
N ILE A 478 -58.23 -13.21 28.46
CA ILE A 478 -58.90 -12.07 29.12
C ILE A 478 -57.91 -10.93 29.41
N ASN A 479 -56.73 -11.25 29.94
CA ASN A 479 -55.72 -10.24 30.28
C ASN A 479 -55.12 -9.56 29.04
N SER A 480 -54.95 -10.30 27.94
CA SER A 480 -54.51 -9.74 26.66
C SER A 480 -55.55 -8.77 26.09
N TYR A 481 -56.83 -9.15 26.10
CA TYR A 481 -57.94 -8.27 25.71
C TYR A 481 -58.01 -7.00 26.59
N LYS A 482 -57.82 -7.11 27.91
CA LYS A 482 -57.77 -5.93 28.79
C LYS A 482 -56.64 -4.95 28.45
N LYS A 483 -55.50 -5.44 27.94
CA LYS A 483 -54.31 -4.62 27.70
C LYS A 483 -54.23 -4.08 26.28
N TYR A 484 -54.70 -4.84 25.29
CA TYR A 484 -54.47 -4.57 23.87
C TYR A 484 -55.74 -4.61 23.01
N ASP A 485 -56.92 -4.82 23.61
CA ASP A 485 -58.23 -4.94 22.92
C ASP A 485 -58.29 -6.08 21.87
N LYS A 486 -57.32 -7.00 21.92
CA LYS A 486 -57.24 -8.22 21.10
C LYS A 486 -56.38 -9.28 21.78
N SER A 487 -56.61 -10.55 21.45
CA SER A 487 -55.76 -11.67 21.84
C SER A 487 -55.36 -12.48 20.61
N GLU A 488 -54.07 -12.82 20.51
CA GLU A 488 -53.56 -13.77 19.51
C GLU A 488 -53.82 -15.23 19.93
N GLU A 489 -54.03 -15.48 21.23
CA GLU A 489 -54.50 -16.77 21.75
C GLU A 489 -56.03 -16.90 21.62
N GLN A 490 -56.49 -18.06 21.17
CA GLN A 490 -57.88 -18.50 21.16
C GLN A 490 -57.98 -19.91 21.73
N LEU A 491 -59.16 -20.27 22.25
CA LEU A 491 -59.44 -21.66 22.63
C LEU A 491 -59.70 -22.48 21.37
N ASN A 492 -58.90 -23.51 21.14
CA ASN A 492 -59.11 -24.48 20.08
C ASN A 492 -60.14 -25.53 20.51
N ASP A 493 -60.48 -26.46 19.61
CA ASP A 493 -61.49 -27.48 19.88
C ASP A 493 -61.10 -28.42 21.04
N ASP A 494 -59.81 -28.73 21.21
CA ASP A 494 -59.32 -29.56 22.32
C ASP A 494 -59.45 -28.84 23.67
N ASP A 495 -59.12 -27.55 23.72
CA ASP A 495 -59.28 -26.71 24.91
C ASP A 495 -60.76 -26.70 25.34
N TRP A 496 -61.69 -26.53 24.39
CA TRP A 496 -63.12 -26.55 24.67
C TRP A 496 -63.60 -27.89 25.19
N GLN A 497 -63.11 -29.01 24.64
CA GLN A 497 -63.45 -30.35 25.15
C GLN A 497 -62.92 -30.54 26.58
N CYS A 498 -61.67 -30.18 26.84
CA CYS A 498 -61.10 -30.22 28.18
C CYS A 498 -61.90 -29.38 29.16
N PHE A 499 -62.27 -28.15 28.78
CA PHE A 499 -63.06 -27.25 29.63
C PHE A 499 -64.45 -27.78 29.94
N ILE A 500 -65.12 -28.42 28.97
CA ILE A 500 -66.42 -29.07 29.19
C ILE A 500 -66.29 -30.20 30.21
N VAL A 501 -65.28 -31.08 30.04
CA VAL A 501 -65.03 -32.19 30.96
C VAL A 501 -64.76 -31.70 32.38
N GLU A 502 -63.88 -30.71 32.55
CA GLU A 502 -63.55 -30.16 33.86
C GLU A 502 -64.75 -29.44 34.52
N THR A 503 -65.56 -28.74 33.71
CA THR A 503 -66.79 -28.11 34.20
C THR A 503 -67.82 -29.17 34.64
N ASP A 504 -67.96 -30.26 33.89
CA ASP A 504 -68.87 -31.36 34.25
C ASP A 504 -68.43 -32.10 35.51
N ILE A 505 -67.12 -32.25 35.76
CA ILE A 505 -66.60 -32.79 37.03
C ILE A 505 -67.07 -31.92 38.21
N ARG A 506 -66.98 -30.59 38.06
CA ARG A 506 -67.40 -29.65 39.10
C ARG A 506 -68.92 -29.64 39.33
N TRP A 507 -69.70 -29.76 38.27
CA TRP A 507 -71.16 -29.60 38.31
C TRP A 507 -71.92 -30.90 38.08
N ASP A 508 -71.35 -32.04 38.49
CA ASP A 508 -72.00 -33.36 38.48
C ASP A 508 -72.68 -33.71 37.14
N LYS A 509 -71.93 -33.53 36.06
CA LYS A 509 -72.36 -33.78 34.67
C LYS A 509 -73.57 -32.94 34.24
N ALA A 510 -73.86 -31.82 34.91
CA ALA A 510 -74.97 -30.92 34.57
C ALA A 510 -74.94 -30.46 33.10
N ILE A 511 -73.76 -30.18 32.54
CA ILE A 511 -73.63 -29.73 31.14
C ILE A 511 -73.92 -30.88 30.20
N THR A 512 -73.33 -32.05 30.42
CA THR A 512 -73.62 -33.26 29.62
C THR A 512 -75.10 -33.64 29.68
N ARG A 513 -75.72 -33.66 30.86
CA ARG A 513 -77.14 -33.98 31.04
C ARG A 513 -78.04 -32.98 30.31
N LEU A 514 -77.77 -31.69 30.47
CA LEU A 514 -78.56 -30.63 29.83
C LEU A 514 -78.43 -30.67 28.31
N ARG A 515 -77.21 -30.92 27.81
CA ARG A 515 -76.94 -31.06 26.38
C ARG A 515 -77.75 -32.18 25.74
N ILE A 516 -77.82 -33.34 26.40
CA ILE A 516 -78.57 -34.51 25.91
C ILE A 516 -80.08 -34.26 25.98
N GLN A 517 -80.57 -33.72 27.09
CA GLN A 517 -82.01 -33.51 27.28
C GLN A 517 -82.59 -32.43 26.36
N CYS A 518 -81.82 -31.37 26.11
CA CYS A 518 -82.29 -30.17 25.40
C CYS A 518 -81.72 -30.02 23.98
N GLU A 519 -80.93 -31.00 23.51
CA GLU A 519 -80.21 -30.98 22.24
C GLU A 519 -79.45 -29.66 22.01
N LEU A 520 -78.60 -29.28 22.97
CA LEU A 520 -77.87 -28.02 22.91
C LEU A 520 -76.78 -28.04 21.82
N GLU A 521 -76.69 -26.94 21.07
CA GLU A 521 -75.64 -26.71 20.07
C GLU A 521 -74.27 -26.47 20.74
N LYS A 522 -73.17 -26.66 20.00
CA LYS A 522 -71.80 -26.52 20.51
C LYS A 522 -71.56 -25.19 21.23
N GLU A 523 -72.05 -24.10 20.65
CA GLU A 523 -71.91 -22.75 21.22
C GLU A 523 -72.76 -22.53 22.48
N GLU A 524 -73.92 -23.18 22.57
CA GLU A 524 -74.78 -23.14 23.76
C GLU A 524 -74.12 -23.88 24.93
N VAL A 525 -73.46 -25.01 24.64
CA VAL A 525 -72.66 -25.77 25.62
C VAL A 525 -71.48 -24.95 26.13
N HIS A 526 -70.73 -24.31 25.23
CA HIS A 526 -69.60 -23.44 25.60
C HIS A 526 -70.05 -22.29 26.52
N LEU A 527 -71.19 -21.66 26.19
CA LEU A 527 -71.78 -20.60 27.00
C LEU A 527 -72.18 -21.12 28.39
N CYS A 528 -72.80 -22.29 28.48
CA CYS A 528 -73.14 -22.89 29.76
C CYS A 528 -71.90 -23.12 30.66
N CYS A 529 -70.80 -23.62 30.09
CA CYS A 529 -69.56 -23.82 30.84
C CYS A 529 -68.98 -22.50 31.34
N LEU A 530 -68.92 -21.48 30.48
CA LEU A 530 -68.41 -20.17 30.85
C LEU A 530 -69.26 -19.47 31.92
N LEU A 531 -70.59 -19.59 31.85
CA LEU A 531 -71.49 -19.02 32.87
C LEU A 531 -71.31 -19.66 34.25
N LEU A 532 -70.85 -20.92 34.30
CA LEU A 532 -70.55 -21.66 35.52
C LEU A 532 -69.20 -21.27 36.16
N THR A 533 -68.36 -20.49 35.47
CA THR A 533 -67.15 -19.89 36.05
C THR A 533 -67.46 -18.68 36.93
N ASP A 534 -66.45 -18.18 37.64
CA ASP A 534 -66.55 -16.94 38.42
C ASP A 534 -66.17 -15.69 37.60
N PHE A 535 -65.94 -15.82 36.27
CA PHE A 535 -65.67 -14.68 35.40
C PHE A 535 -66.91 -13.77 35.22
N PRO A 536 -66.73 -12.44 35.24
CA PRO A 536 -67.79 -11.49 34.87
C PRO A 536 -68.27 -11.70 33.42
N ILE A 537 -69.57 -11.49 33.16
CA ILE A 537 -70.18 -11.61 31.82
C ILE A 537 -69.44 -10.77 30.76
N ALA A 538 -68.90 -9.61 31.15
CA ALA A 538 -68.12 -8.76 30.26
C ALA A 538 -66.86 -9.45 29.71
N HIS A 539 -66.25 -10.39 30.44
CA HIS A 539 -65.10 -11.14 29.95
C HIS A 539 -65.50 -12.31 29.04
N LEU A 540 -66.74 -12.82 29.17
CA LEU A 540 -67.24 -13.92 28.35
C LEU A 540 -67.43 -13.50 26.88
N GLU A 541 -67.73 -12.21 26.65
CA GLU A 541 -67.83 -11.62 25.30
C GLU A 541 -66.54 -11.83 24.50
N CYS A 542 -65.39 -11.70 25.16
CA CYS A 542 -64.06 -11.83 24.55
C CYS A 542 -63.72 -13.29 24.19
N ILE A 543 -64.31 -14.27 24.89
CA ILE A 543 -64.04 -15.70 24.69
C ILE A 543 -64.98 -16.30 23.64
N ILE A 544 -66.26 -15.92 23.66
CA ILE A 544 -67.28 -16.44 22.73
C ILE A 544 -67.36 -15.60 21.44
N GLY A 545 -66.85 -14.36 21.46
CA GLY A 545 -66.96 -13.44 20.32
C GLY A 545 -68.39 -12.95 20.09
N GLN A 546 -69.23 -12.93 21.13
CA GLN A 546 -70.64 -12.53 21.07
C GLN A 546 -70.95 -11.36 22.01
N THR A 547 -71.83 -10.46 21.57
CA THR A 547 -72.25 -9.31 22.40
C THR A 547 -73.11 -9.74 23.58
N ARG A 548 -73.13 -8.95 24.66
CA ARG A 548 -74.00 -9.14 25.84
C ARG A 548 -75.45 -9.46 25.50
N ASN A 549 -76.01 -8.76 24.52
CA ASN A 549 -77.41 -8.92 24.10
C ASN A 549 -77.64 -10.30 23.49
N THR A 550 -76.68 -10.78 22.69
CA THR A 550 -76.71 -12.13 22.13
C THR A 550 -76.61 -13.19 23.21
N ILE A 551 -75.71 -12.99 24.19
CA ILE A 551 -75.55 -13.90 25.34
C ILE A 551 -76.86 -13.99 26.14
N TYR A 552 -77.48 -12.87 26.50
CA TYR A 552 -78.76 -12.86 27.23
C TYR A 552 -79.92 -13.48 26.43
N ARG A 553 -79.91 -13.35 25.10
CA ARG A 553 -80.90 -14.01 24.24
C ARG A 553 -80.70 -15.53 24.27
N LYS A 554 -79.46 -16.01 24.08
CA LYS A 554 -79.12 -17.43 24.16
C LYS A 554 -79.43 -18.02 25.54
N GLU A 555 -79.18 -17.30 26.63
CA GLU A 555 -79.57 -17.74 27.98
C GLU A 555 -81.09 -18.04 28.07
N LYS A 556 -81.93 -17.15 27.52
CA LYS A 556 -83.39 -17.35 27.50
C LYS A 556 -83.82 -18.51 26.60
N GLU A 557 -83.16 -18.69 25.46
CA GLU A 557 -83.41 -19.80 24.54
C GLU A 557 -83.09 -21.15 25.20
N ILE A 558 -81.94 -21.26 25.87
CA ILE A 558 -81.53 -22.45 26.62
C ILE A 558 -82.53 -22.75 27.76
N LEU A 559 -82.94 -21.72 28.53
CA LEU A 559 -83.94 -21.88 29.60
C LEU A 559 -85.32 -22.34 29.06
N LYS A 560 -85.69 -21.89 27.86
CA LYS A 560 -86.92 -22.33 27.18
C LYS A 560 -86.82 -23.79 26.73
N LYS A 561 -85.69 -24.18 26.13
CA LYS A 561 -85.41 -25.58 25.76
C LYS A 561 -85.45 -26.51 26.99
N ALA A 562 -84.97 -26.02 28.13
CA ALA A 562 -84.98 -26.74 29.41
C ALA A 562 -86.35 -26.80 30.12
N GLY A 563 -87.41 -26.21 29.56
CA GLY A 563 -88.78 -26.30 30.11
C GLY A 563 -89.01 -25.50 31.41
N CYS A 564 -88.21 -24.48 31.70
CA CYS A 564 -88.34 -23.68 32.92
C CYS A 564 -89.61 -22.79 32.91
N PRO A 565 -90.33 -22.64 34.06
CA PRO A 565 -91.48 -21.74 34.16
C PRO A 565 -91.08 -20.26 33.95
N SER A 566 -92.03 -19.44 33.49
CA SER A 566 -91.88 -18.06 33.00
C SER A 566 -91.39 -16.99 34.00
N GLY A 567 -90.60 -17.36 35.01
CA GLY A 567 -89.99 -16.48 36.01
C GLY A 567 -88.52 -16.80 36.35
N THR A 568 -87.92 -17.84 35.77
CA THR A 568 -86.48 -18.14 35.94
C THR A 568 -85.65 -17.20 35.07
N ASN A 569 -85.06 -16.16 35.68
CA ASN A 569 -84.42 -15.08 34.93
C ASN A 569 -82.90 -15.21 34.70
N LYS A 570 -82.23 -16.26 35.20
CA LYS A 570 -80.77 -16.43 35.07
C LYS A 570 -80.36 -17.88 34.83
N LEU A 571 -79.75 -18.17 33.67
CA LEU A 571 -79.30 -19.52 33.30
C LEU A 571 -78.27 -20.07 34.28
N LYS A 572 -77.33 -19.24 34.76
CA LYS A 572 -76.33 -19.63 35.79
C LYS A 572 -76.98 -20.20 37.06
N GLY A 573 -78.09 -19.60 37.53
CA GLY A 573 -78.78 -20.06 38.74
C GLY A 573 -79.49 -21.40 38.53
N PHE A 574 -79.98 -21.65 37.32
CA PHE A 574 -80.53 -22.94 36.92
C PHE A 574 -79.45 -24.01 36.83
N LEU A 575 -78.35 -23.75 36.10
CA LEU A 575 -77.25 -24.69 35.92
C LEU A 575 -76.59 -25.15 37.22
N LYS A 576 -76.52 -24.28 38.24
CA LYS A 576 -75.97 -24.65 39.56
C LYS A 576 -76.83 -25.63 40.36
N ASN A 577 -78.12 -25.73 40.03
CA ASN A 577 -79.11 -26.53 40.75
C ASN A 577 -79.73 -27.64 39.88
N TYR A 578 -79.21 -27.84 38.66
CA TYR A 578 -79.68 -28.80 37.67
C TYR A 578 -78.85 -30.08 37.75
#